data_AF-A0AAN6M2G9-F1
#
_entry.id   AF-A0AAN6M2G9-F1
#
_cell.length_a   1.000
_cell.length_b   1.000
_cell.length_c   1.000
_cell.angle_alpha   90.00
_cell.angle_beta   90.00
_cell.angle_gamma   90.00
#
_symmetry.space_group_name_H-M   'P 1'
#
loop_
_entity.id
_entity.type
_entity.pdbx_description
1 polymer ?
#
loop_
_entity_poly.entity_id
_entity_poly.type
_entity_poly.pdbx_seq_one_letter_code
_entity_poly.pdbx_strand_id
1 'polypeptide(L)'
;MSEEREQKTLAPVDLTSLVDSHTPVEVLRLAETTGIAKARLSWTDLSIKSFLAGIIISLGVGFDIMIAGGAPGLRASNPSMATLISALTFSTGFVIIMLTNMELCTSNMFVMAYSTLRRRTSLYDLARSWIVSYIFNVAGCLFYAGILYYWADVMQTEAQTSYVITQAEGRVNINRGYNVTRGIMCNWWVGLAFFFATQGRDNTSKIYGIWVVITCFTAMGYQHSIAKYFLVPIAKWRRRSVAATPAANTPPAATADFQRRDAGTDVPESQKALLLHAVREPYVLKDDHDIPSIQHDHELLVQVTHIGLNPIDWKAPDFNFGIPSLPYISGRELVGTITTPPTSPSRLRTGDTVIIPSTDYRDLRKAAFQHYTIASSFNAIRLPHSISPPQGSILGVSFVAAALALGINMGLSFESLESGPDLLNIVRSIDANRLPADIRDECLDAMPDEERAKKDDFLVVWGGSSTCAHTLQQLGRLLGLKIISVADAGKHGLRMMGRDDLRPDLLVDAHDPERAIREGVRGAAFTSVGVENESVGGGREGRGGG
;
A
#
# COMPACT_ATOMS: atom_id res chain seq x y z
N MET A 1 -61.35 45.19 21.54
CA MET A 1 -60.01 45.77 21.74
C MET A 1 -59.48 45.17 23.02
N SER A 2 -58.82 44.01 22.92
CA SER A 2 -57.36 43.84 22.79
C SER A 2 -56.80 43.42 24.15
N GLU A 3 -56.43 42.15 24.20
CA GLU A 3 -55.93 41.36 25.33
C GLU A 3 -54.70 42.02 26.00
N GLU A 4 -54.75 42.10 27.34
CA GLU A 4 -53.58 42.35 28.17
C GLU A 4 -52.71 41.07 28.17
N ARG A 5 -51.60 41.11 27.44
CA ARG A 5 -50.61 40.03 27.40
C ARG A 5 -49.69 40.18 28.61
N GLU A 6 -49.94 39.36 29.63
CA GLU A 6 -49.02 39.13 30.74
C GLU A 6 -47.67 38.60 30.21
N GLN A 7 -46.63 39.43 30.26
CA GLN A 7 -45.28 39.06 29.87
C GLN A 7 -44.63 38.31 31.05
N LYS A 8 -44.84 36.99 31.10
CA LYS A 8 -44.09 36.08 31.99
C LYS A 8 -42.60 36.15 31.63
N THR A 9 -41.82 36.85 32.44
CA THR A 9 -40.36 36.81 32.39
C THR A 9 -39.90 35.39 32.75
N LEU A 10 -39.49 34.61 31.74
CA LEU A 10 -38.86 33.31 31.96
C LEU A 10 -37.57 33.52 32.76
N ALA A 11 -37.44 32.81 33.88
CA ALA A 11 -36.18 32.72 34.61
C ALA A 11 -35.06 32.22 33.66
N PRO A 12 -33.81 32.71 33.78
CA PRO A 12 -32.73 32.27 32.92
C PRO A 12 -32.55 30.75 33.09
N VAL A 13 -32.73 30.02 31.99
CA VAL A 13 -32.47 28.59 31.93
C VAL A 13 -30.98 28.37 32.21
N ASP A 14 -30.67 27.64 33.28
CA ASP A 14 -29.29 27.25 33.55
C ASP A 14 -28.82 26.28 32.46
N LEU A 15 -28.16 26.82 31.44
CA LEU A 15 -27.65 26.08 30.28
C LEU A 15 -26.68 24.97 30.69
N THR A 16 -26.09 25.00 31.90
CA THR A 16 -25.24 23.91 32.39
C THR A 16 -26.03 22.66 32.78
N SER A 17 -27.31 22.81 33.13
CA SER A 17 -28.23 21.68 33.39
C SER A 17 -28.71 20.97 32.11
N LEU A 18 -28.50 21.59 30.94
CA LEU A 18 -28.88 21.06 29.63
C LEU A 18 -27.77 20.23 28.96
N VAL A 19 -26.53 20.31 29.45
CA VAL A 19 -25.39 19.59 28.86
C VAL A 19 -24.96 18.46 29.80
N ASP A 20 -25.09 17.22 29.35
CA ASP A 20 -24.68 16.06 30.12
C ASP A 20 -23.15 15.85 30.12
N SER A 21 -22.41 16.80 30.68
CA SER A 21 -20.97 16.69 30.93
C SER A 21 -20.54 17.37 32.23
N HIS A 22 -19.40 16.96 32.78
CA HIS A 22 -18.79 17.66 33.92
C HIS A 22 -18.24 19.02 33.48
N THR A 23 -18.42 20.04 34.32
CA THR A 23 -17.78 21.33 34.05
C THR A 23 -16.25 21.24 34.20
N PRO A 24 -15.45 22.12 33.58
CA PRO A 24 -14.00 22.11 33.75
C PRO A 24 -13.55 22.14 35.23
N VAL A 25 -14.29 22.84 36.09
CA VAL A 25 -14.03 22.89 37.54
C VAL A 25 -14.31 21.54 38.20
N GLU A 26 -15.40 20.86 37.81
CA GLU A 26 -15.70 19.51 38.29
C GLU A 26 -14.65 18.50 37.85
N VAL A 27 -14.19 18.56 36.60
CA VAL A 27 -13.12 17.69 36.08
C VAL A 27 -11.85 17.82 36.92
N LEU A 28 -11.45 19.05 37.25
CA LEU A 28 -10.29 19.29 38.10
C LEU A 28 -10.48 18.70 39.52
N ARG A 29 -11.67 18.82 40.11
CA ARG A 29 -11.97 18.18 41.42
C ARG A 29 -11.95 16.65 41.34
N LEU A 30 -12.44 16.08 40.24
CA LEU A 30 -12.37 14.65 39.97
C LEU A 30 -10.90 14.21 39.81
N ALA A 31 -10.07 14.98 39.11
CA ALA A 31 -8.64 14.73 39.00
C ALA A 31 -7.92 14.74 40.36
N GLU A 32 -8.29 15.64 41.29
CA GLU A 32 -7.79 15.61 42.68
C GLU A 32 -8.13 14.27 43.36
N THR A 33 -9.40 13.85 43.25
CA THR A 33 -9.88 12.58 43.82
C THR A 33 -9.17 11.37 43.19
N THR A 34 -8.98 11.38 41.88
CA THR A 34 -8.22 10.34 41.16
C THR A 34 -6.76 10.29 41.62
N GLY A 35 -6.11 11.44 41.82
CA GLY A 35 -4.74 11.49 42.34
C GLY A 35 -4.61 10.88 43.74
N ILE A 36 -5.55 11.19 44.64
CA ILE A 36 -5.62 10.58 45.98
C ILE A 36 -5.81 9.06 45.88
N ALA A 37 -6.71 8.60 45.00
CA ALA A 37 -6.95 7.17 44.80
C ALA A 37 -5.71 6.45 44.27
N LYS A 38 -5.01 7.04 43.31
CA LYS A 38 -3.75 6.51 42.74
C LYS A 38 -2.63 6.46 43.77
N ALA A 39 -2.49 7.49 44.62
CA ALA A 39 -1.51 7.51 45.70
C ALA A 39 -1.70 6.35 46.70
N ARG A 40 -2.96 5.96 46.93
CA ARG A 40 -3.34 4.88 47.86
C ARG A 40 -3.18 3.48 47.29
N LEU A 41 -2.89 3.32 46.00
CA LEU A 41 -2.66 1.99 45.42
C LEU A 41 -1.52 1.28 46.16
N SER A 42 -1.70 -0.01 46.44
CA SER A 42 -0.63 -0.86 46.97
C SER A 42 0.50 -0.95 45.94
N TRP A 43 1.71 -1.32 46.38
CA TRP A 43 2.83 -1.50 45.45
C TRP A 43 2.52 -2.56 44.39
N THR A 44 1.83 -3.62 44.79
CA THR A 44 1.39 -4.70 43.91
C THR A 44 0.39 -4.21 42.88
N ASP A 45 -0.68 -3.52 43.30
CA ASP A 45 -1.71 -3.04 42.37
C ASP A 45 -1.14 -2.04 41.38
N LEU A 46 -0.32 -1.10 41.86
CA LEU A 46 0.34 -0.12 40.99
C LEU A 46 1.23 -0.83 39.96
N SER A 47 1.99 -1.84 40.37
CA SER A 47 2.90 -2.58 39.49
C SER A 47 2.14 -3.40 38.44
N ILE A 48 1.13 -4.18 38.85
CA ILE A 48 0.32 -5.01 37.94
C ILE A 48 -0.44 -4.15 36.95
N LYS A 49 -1.13 -3.11 37.43
CA LYS A 49 -1.88 -2.19 36.56
C LYS A 49 -0.95 -1.46 35.58
N SER A 50 0.26 -1.13 36.00
CA SER A 50 1.25 -0.50 35.13
C SER A 50 1.81 -1.48 34.10
N PHE A 51 2.05 -2.73 34.48
CA PHE A 51 2.46 -3.76 33.53
C PHE A 51 1.41 -3.98 32.44
N LEU A 52 0.14 -4.12 32.84
CA LEU A 52 -0.98 -4.28 31.92
C LEU A 52 -1.18 -3.03 31.03
N ALA A 53 -1.03 -1.82 31.57
CA ALA A 53 -1.04 -0.59 30.76
C ALA A 53 0.04 -0.60 29.66
N GLY A 54 1.24 -1.12 29.96
CA GLY A 54 2.31 -1.30 28.99
C GLY A 54 1.94 -2.27 27.86
N ILE A 55 1.25 -3.36 28.17
CA ILE A 55 0.72 -4.31 27.18
C ILE A 55 -0.34 -3.63 26.31
N ILE A 56 -1.31 -2.96 26.94
CA ILE A 56 -2.46 -2.36 26.24
C ILE A 56 -2.04 -1.21 25.32
N ILE A 57 -1.10 -0.35 25.74
CA ILE A 57 -0.61 0.71 24.84
C ILE A 57 0.14 0.12 23.65
N SER A 58 0.85 -0.99 23.85
CA SER A 58 1.56 -1.70 22.80
C SER A 58 0.60 -2.39 21.82
N LEU A 59 -0.55 -2.86 22.30
CA LEU A 59 -1.63 -3.36 21.43
C LEU A 59 -2.10 -2.28 20.46
N GLY A 60 -2.25 -1.02 20.91
CA GLY A 60 -2.57 0.10 20.03
C GLY A 60 -1.53 0.31 18.92
N VAL A 61 -0.24 0.28 19.26
CA VAL A 61 0.85 0.38 18.25
C VAL A 61 0.89 -0.85 17.34
N GLY A 62 0.68 -2.05 17.89
CA GLY A 62 0.63 -3.29 17.13
C GLY A 62 -0.51 -3.31 16.13
N PHE A 63 -1.67 -2.79 16.52
CA PHE A 63 -2.83 -2.64 15.63
C PHE A 63 -2.57 -1.62 14.52
N ASP A 64 -1.96 -0.47 14.84
CA ASP A 64 -1.47 0.50 13.85
C ASP A 64 -0.53 -0.14 12.82
N ILE A 65 0.48 -0.90 13.27
CA ILE A 65 1.40 -1.61 12.37
C ILE A 65 0.65 -2.59 11.46
N MET A 66 -0.36 -3.31 11.97
CA MET A 66 -1.12 -4.26 11.16
C MET A 66 -1.89 -3.55 10.04
N ILE A 67 -2.52 -2.42 10.34
CA ILE A 67 -3.35 -1.66 9.40
C ILE A 67 -2.49 -0.77 8.50
N ALA A 68 -1.81 0.23 9.05
CA ALA A 68 -1.04 1.19 8.27
C ALA A 68 0.24 0.57 7.69
N GLY A 69 0.90 -0.32 8.43
CA GLY A 69 2.06 -1.04 7.92
C GLY A 69 1.71 -2.04 6.81
N GLY A 70 0.56 -2.70 6.95
CA GLY A 70 -0.01 -3.62 5.95
C GLY A 70 -0.58 -2.95 4.71
N ALA A 71 -0.69 -1.62 4.69
CA ALA A 71 -1.20 -0.84 3.55
C ALA A 71 -0.10 0.01 2.89
N PRO A 72 0.95 -0.59 2.28
CA PRO A 72 2.02 0.15 1.62
C PRO A 72 1.49 1.03 0.46
N GLY A 73 0.48 0.56 -0.27
CA GLY A 73 -0.18 1.34 -1.31
C GLY A 73 -0.82 2.62 -0.78
N LEU A 74 -1.54 2.55 0.35
CA LEU A 74 -2.12 3.72 1.02
C LEU A 74 -1.03 4.70 1.51
N ARG A 75 0.07 4.17 2.07
CA ARG A 75 1.20 5.00 2.50
C ARG A 75 1.90 5.72 1.35
N ALA A 76 1.92 5.13 0.16
CA ALA A 76 2.54 5.72 -1.03
C ALA A 76 1.61 6.69 -1.78
N SER A 77 0.34 6.31 -1.96
CA SER A 77 -0.67 7.09 -2.69
C SER A 77 -1.23 8.25 -1.88
N ASN A 78 -1.46 8.06 -0.58
CA ASN A 78 -2.00 9.11 0.29
C ASN A 78 -1.37 9.06 1.69
N PRO A 79 -0.14 9.60 1.83
CA PRO A 79 0.59 9.61 3.09
C PRO A 79 -0.20 10.24 4.25
N SER A 80 -1.00 11.28 3.97
CA SER A 80 -1.82 11.96 4.99
C SER A 80 -2.96 11.07 5.47
N MET A 81 -3.63 10.34 4.57
CA MET A 81 -4.69 9.40 4.95
C MET A 81 -4.12 8.18 5.70
N ALA A 82 -2.97 7.66 5.26
CA ALA A 82 -2.27 6.60 5.98
C ALA A 82 -1.89 7.03 7.41
N THR A 83 -1.42 8.28 7.56
CA THR A 83 -1.11 8.90 8.85
C THR A 83 -2.36 9.08 9.71
N LEU A 84 -3.49 9.46 9.13
CA LEU A 84 -4.76 9.56 9.85
C LEU A 84 -5.26 8.19 10.33
N ILE A 85 -5.23 7.17 9.48
CA ILE A 85 -5.64 5.80 9.84
C ILE A 85 -4.70 5.21 10.91
N SER A 86 -3.39 5.44 10.76
CA SER A 86 -2.40 5.10 11.78
C SER A 86 -2.73 5.77 13.13
N ALA A 87 -3.06 7.06 13.10
CA ALA A 87 -3.42 7.80 14.30
C ALA A 87 -4.73 7.33 14.96
N LEU A 88 -5.75 7.00 14.16
CA LEU A 88 -7.02 6.46 14.64
C LEU A 88 -6.85 5.08 15.30
N THR A 89 -6.05 4.20 14.68
CA THR A 89 -5.82 2.83 15.17
C THR A 89 -4.95 2.82 16.43
N PHE A 90 -3.91 3.67 16.50
CA PHE A 90 -3.08 3.84 17.71
C PHE A 90 -3.91 4.28 18.92
N SER A 91 -4.91 5.15 18.71
CA SER A 91 -5.74 5.73 19.77
C SER A 91 -6.52 4.70 20.58
N THR A 92 -6.81 3.53 20.00
CA THR A 92 -7.48 2.40 20.67
C THR A 92 -6.78 1.97 21.95
N GLY A 93 -5.44 2.01 22.00
CA GLY A 93 -4.69 1.60 23.19
C GLY A 93 -5.00 2.45 24.42
N PHE A 94 -5.03 3.79 24.28
CA PHE A 94 -5.31 4.68 25.41
C PHE A 94 -6.78 4.62 25.85
N VAL A 95 -7.72 4.42 24.90
CA VAL A 95 -9.13 4.19 25.22
C VAL A 95 -9.29 2.99 26.16
N ILE A 96 -8.67 1.86 25.82
CA ILE A 96 -8.74 0.64 26.64
C ILE A 96 -8.12 0.89 28.02
N ILE A 97 -6.98 1.58 28.11
CA ILE A 97 -6.33 1.90 29.39
C ILE A 97 -7.27 2.69 30.31
N MET A 98 -7.95 3.70 29.77
CA MET A 98 -8.86 4.54 30.54
C MET A 98 -10.10 3.79 31.01
N LEU A 99 -10.70 2.98 30.13
CA LEU A 99 -11.90 2.19 30.47
C LEU A 99 -11.60 1.05 31.45
N THR A 100 -10.41 0.44 31.36
CA THR A 100 -9.97 -0.64 32.27
C THR A 100 -9.30 -0.13 33.53
N ASN A 101 -9.13 1.19 33.67
CA ASN A 101 -8.51 1.84 34.83
C ASN A 101 -7.09 1.29 35.15
N MET A 102 -6.28 1.18 34.10
CA MET A 102 -4.87 0.77 34.17
C MET A 102 -3.95 1.99 34.34
N GLU A 103 -2.74 1.76 34.86
CA GLU A 103 -1.84 2.83 35.30
C GLU A 103 -0.78 3.15 34.24
N LEU A 104 -1.08 4.10 33.35
CA LEU A 104 -0.11 4.60 32.38
C LEU A 104 0.65 5.82 32.93
N CYS A 105 1.98 5.77 32.87
CA CYS A 105 2.87 6.78 33.42
C CYS A 105 2.60 8.18 32.85
N THR A 106 2.39 8.30 31.54
CA THR A 106 2.16 9.61 30.87
C THR A 106 0.85 10.28 31.31
N SER A 107 -0.24 9.54 31.49
CA SER A 107 -1.47 10.09 32.10
C SER A 107 -1.29 10.40 33.59
N ASN A 108 -0.51 9.59 34.32
CA ASN A 108 -0.21 9.85 35.72
C ASN A 108 0.66 11.10 35.90
N MET A 109 1.45 11.50 34.91
CA MET A 109 2.19 12.78 34.94
C MET A 109 1.25 13.98 35.07
N PHE A 110 0.09 13.97 34.42
CA PHE A 110 -0.92 15.02 34.58
C PHE A 110 -1.59 14.94 35.95
N VAL A 111 -2.20 13.79 36.27
CA VAL A 111 -3.05 13.63 37.47
C VAL A 111 -2.25 13.84 38.76
N MET A 112 -1.08 13.19 38.87
CA MET A 112 -0.27 13.27 40.10
C MET A 112 0.40 14.63 40.24
N ALA A 113 0.84 15.26 39.14
CA ALA A 113 1.37 16.63 39.22
C ALA A 113 0.29 17.59 39.71
N TYR A 114 -0.91 17.51 39.13
CA TYR A 114 -2.02 18.38 39.52
C TYR A 114 -2.42 18.15 41.00
N SER A 115 -2.64 16.91 41.44
CA SER A 115 -3.01 16.62 42.83
C SER A 115 -1.92 17.02 43.83
N THR A 116 -0.64 16.87 43.49
CA THR A 116 0.47 17.28 44.35
C THR A 116 0.61 18.80 44.42
N LEU A 117 0.44 19.52 43.30
CA LEU A 117 0.41 21.00 43.29
C LEU A 117 -0.76 21.54 44.13
N ARG A 118 -1.89 20.83 44.13
CA ARG A 118 -3.05 21.11 44.99
C ARG A 118 -2.88 20.63 46.44
N ARG A 119 -1.70 20.10 46.79
CA ARG A 119 -1.34 19.56 48.13
C ARG A 119 -2.27 18.45 48.62
N ARG A 120 -2.85 17.68 47.69
CA ARG A 120 -3.69 16.51 47.99
C ARG A 120 -2.88 15.22 48.10
N THR A 121 -1.72 15.17 47.44
CA THR A 121 -0.76 14.06 47.45
C THR A 121 0.64 14.60 47.76
N SER A 122 1.52 13.75 48.29
CA SER A 122 2.90 14.14 48.61
C SER A 122 3.82 14.05 47.39
N LEU A 123 5.00 14.67 47.49
CA LEU A 123 6.06 14.51 46.49
C LEU A 123 6.54 13.04 46.40
N TYR A 124 6.48 12.31 47.51
CA TYR A 124 6.77 10.88 47.52
C TYR A 124 5.75 10.08 46.71
N ASP A 125 4.45 10.37 46.86
CA ASP A 125 3.40 9.70 46.09
C ASP A 125 3.55 9.96 44.59
N LEU A 126 3.90 11.19 44.21
CA LEU A 126 4.21 11.56 42.84
C LEU A 126 5.40 10.78 42.28
N ALA A 127 6.54 10.79 42.98
CA ALA A 127 7.74 10.09 42.56
C ALA A 127 7.52 8.58 42.47
N ARG A 128 6.85 7.99 43.47
CA ARG A 128 6.46 6.58 43.50
C ARG A 128 5.58 6.22 42.30
N SER A 129 4.52 7.00 42.05
CA SER A 129 3.63 6.77 40.91
C SER A 129 4.41 6.81 39.59
N TRP A 130 5.22 7.85 39.37
CA TRP A 130 5.95 8.03 38.11
C TRP A 130 6.99 6.93 37.88
N ILE A 131 7.84 6.65 38.87
CA ILE A 131 8.93 5.69 38.72
C ILE A 131 8.39 4.28 38.55
N VAL A 132 7.46 3.85 39.42
CA VAL A 132 6.92 2.48 39.36
C VAL A 132 6.13 2.28 38.06
N SER A 133 5.25 3.22 37.71
CA SER A 133 4.47 3.08 36.47
C SER A 133 5.36 3.08 35.23
N TYR A 134 6.39 3.93 35.17
CA TYR A 134 7.33 3.93 34.05
C TYR A 134 8.03 2.58 33.87
N ILE A 135 8.61 2.03 34.95
CA ILE A 135 9.34 0.75 34.92
C ILE A 135 8.42 -0.38 34.45
N PHE A 136 7.23 -0.51 35.04
CA PHE A 136 6.33 -1.61 34.70
C PHE A 136 5.63 -1.40 33.35
N ASN A 137 5.34 -0.17 32.93
CA ASN A 137 4.87 0.10 31.56
C ASN A 137 5.92 -0.36 30.53
N VAL A 138 7.20 -0.06 30.75
CA VAL A 138 8.30 -0.52 29.88
C VAL A 138 8.37 -2.04 29.87
N ALA A 139 8.31 -2.68 31.03
CA ALA A 139 8.29 -4.15 31.13
C ALA A 139 7.12 -4.77 30.35
N GLY A 140 5.92 -4.18 30.46
CA GLY A 140 4.73 -4.60 29.71
C GLY A 140 4.89 -4.43 28.19
N CYS A 141 5.49 -3.32 27.74
CA CYS A 141 5.77 -3.09 26.32
C CYS A 141 6.74 -4.13 25.75
N LEU A 142 7.81 -4.43 26.49
CA LEU A 142 8.81 -5.41 26.10
C LEU A 142 8.24 -6.83 26.10
N PHE A 143 7.39 -7.16 27.08
CA PHE A 143 6.69 -8.44 27.13
C PHE A 143 5.76 -8.61 25.92
N TYR A 144 4.94 -7.60 25.61
CA TYR A 144 4.06 -7.66 24.45
C TYR A 144 4.84 -7.74 23.14
N ALA A 145 5.88 -6.90 22.97
CA ALA A 145 6.78 -6.95 21.82
C ALA A 145 7.40 -8.34 21.63
N GLY A 146 8.00 -8.90 22.68
CA GLY A 146 8.75 -10.15 22.59
C GLY A 146 7.85 -11.37 22.43
N ILE A 147 6.90 -11.54 23.35
CA ILE A 147 6.12 -12.77 23.49
C ILE A 147 4.86 -12.73 22.63
N LEU A 148 4.10 -11.64 22.71
CA LEU A 148 2.75 -11.58 22.13
C LEU A 148 2.72 -11.04 20.70
N TYR A 149 3.84 -10.53 20.19
CA TYR A 149 3.90 -9.92 18.87
C TYR A 149 4.99 -10.54 18.00
N TYR A 150 6.24 -10.57 18.47
CA TYR A 150 7.36 -11.19 17.74
C TYR A 150 7.25 -12.72 17.75
N TRP A 151 7.18 -13.35 18.93
CA TRP A 151 7.17 -14.82 19.03
C TRP A 151 5.86 -15.44 18.53
N ALA A 152 4.74 -14.72 18.68
CA ALA A 152 3.45 -15.09 18.11
C ALA A 152 3.35 -14.89 16.59
N ASP A 153 4.42 -14.40 15.94
CA ASP A 153 4.52 -14.13 14.50
C ASP A 153 3.35 -13.33 13.91
N VAL A 154 2.98 -12.25 14.59
CA VAL A 154 1.82 -11.41 14.21
C VAL A 154 2.09 -10.63 12.91
N MET A 155 3.33 -10.22 12.67
CA MET A 155 3.73 -9.52 11.44
C MET A 155 4.17 -10.51 10.37
N GLN A 156 3.32 -10.71 9.37
CA GLN A 156 3.52 -11.74 8.34
C GLN A 156 3.98 -11.18 7.00
N THR A 157 3.96 -9.86 6.81
CA THR A 157 4.30 -9.21 5.52
C THR A 157 5.60 -8.41 5.60
N GLU A 158 6.29 -8.31 4.46
CA GLU A 158 7.47 -7.44 4.33
C GLU A 158 7.08 -5.96 4.46
N ALA A 159 5.89 -5.56 4.00
CA ALA A 159 5.38 -4.19 4.12
C ALA A 159 5.24 -3.73 5.58
N GLN A 160 4.69 -4.59 6.45
CA GLN A 160 4.62 -4.34 7.89
C GLN A 160 6.02 -4.24 8.51
N THR A 161 6.94 -5.13 8.11
CA THR A 161 8.33 -5.13 8.59
C THR A 161 9.08 -3.87 8.17
N SER A 162 8.95 -3.45 6.92
CA SER A 162 9.54 -2.21 6.41
C SER A 162 8.94 -0.98 7.09
N TYR A 163 7.63 -0.97 7.32
CA TYR A 163 6.95 0.12 8.03
C TYR A 163 7.46 0.28 9.46
N VAL A 164 7.53 -0.80 10.24
CA VAL A 164 7.97 -0.71 11.64
C VAL A 164 9.43 -0.27 11.74
N ILE A 165 10.29 -0.71 10.81
CA ILE A 165 11.71 -0.29 10.74
C ILE A 165 11.79 1.20 10.42
N THR A 166 11.09 1.67 9.39
CA THR A 166 11.07 3.08 8.99
C THR A 166 10.54 3.99 10.11
N GLN A 167 9.45 3.57 10.76
CA GLN A 167 8.88 4.30 11.90
C GLN A 167 9.85 4.35 13.09
N ALA A 168 10.54 3.26 13.40
CA ALA A 168 11.53 3.26 14.48
C ALA A 168 12.73 4.17 14.15
N GLU A 169 13.28 4.08 12.94
CA GLU A 169 14.43 4.87 12.49
C GLU A 169 14.14 6.38 12.52
N GLY A 170 12.97 6.81 12.01
CA GLY A 170 12.55 8.21 12.06
C GLY A 170 12.35 8.77 13.47
N ARG A 171 12.17 7.91 14.48
CA ARG A 171 11.99 8.32 15.89
C ARG A 171 13.26 8.25 16.71
N VAL A 172 14.27 7.47 16.31
CA VAL A 172 15.58 7.42 16.98
C VAL A 172 16.59 8.39 16.36
N ASN A 173 16.54 8.61 15.04
CA ASN A 173 17.45 9.47 14.30
C ASN A 173 16.91 10.89 14.14
N ILE A 174 16.49 11.50 15.25
CA ILE A 174 15.94 12.86 15.29
C ILE A 174 16.81 13.77 16.15
N ASN A 175 16.87 15.05 15.80
CA ASN A 175 17.53 16.08 16.61
C ASN A 175 17.00 16.06 18.07
N ARG A 176 17.92 16.18 19.04
CA ARG A 176 17.59 16.12 20.48
C ARG A 176 16.56 17.17 20.90
N GLY A 177 16.69 18.40 20.40
CA GLY A 177 15.75 19.49 20.68
C GLY A 177 14.35 19.16 20.17
N TYR A 178 14.23 18.73 18.91
CA TYR A 178 12.95 18.30 18.34
C TYR A 178 12.34 17.12 19.11
N ASN A 179 13.14 16.16 19.56
CA ASN A 179 12.65 15.03 20.35
C ASN A 179 12.06 15.47 21.71
N VAL A 180 12.74 16.40 22.40
CA VAL A 180 12.26 16.96 23.67
C VAL A 180 10.96 17.71 23.47
N THR A 181 10.89 18.63 22.50
CA THR A 181 9.67 19.41 22.23
C THR A 181 8.50 18.52 21.81
N ARG A 182 8.74 17.50 20.97
CA ARG A 182 7.71 16.51 20.59
C ARG A 182 7.24 15.66 21.78
N GLY A 183 8.12 15.39 22.75
CA GLY A 183 7.75 14.70 23.98
C GLY A 183 6.87 15.56 24.89
N ILE A 184 7.22 16.84 25.06
CA ILE A 184 6.40 17.81 25.81
C ILE A 184 5.01 17.92 25.19
N MET A 185 4.95 18.13 23.87
CA MET A 185 3.66 18.24 23.18
C MET A 185 2.86 16.94 23.23
N CYS A 186 3.48 15.78 23.06
CA CYS A 186 2.80 14.49 23.27
C CYS A 186 2.11 14.43 24.63
N ASN A 187 2.80 14.79 25.70
CA ASN A 187 2.24 14.66 27.06
C ASN A 187 1.17 15.72 27.36
N TRP A 188 1.22 16.88 26.70
CA TRP A 188 0.14 17.87 26.76
C TRP A 188 -1.17 17.29 26.22
N TRP A 189 -1.12 16.65 25.05
CA TRP A 189 -2.28 16.00 24.44
C TRP A 189 -2.76 14.79 25.27
N VAL A 190 -1.85 13.99 25.85
CA VAL A 190 -2.25 12.88 26.75
C VAL A 190 -2.97 13.40 28.00
N GLY A 191 -2.50 14.50 28.62
CA GLY A 191 -3.18 15.14 29.74
C GLY A 191 -4.57 15.67 29.36
N LEU A 192 -4.70 16.26 28.18
CA LEU A 192 -5.99 16.71 27.64
C LEU A 192 -6.96 15.55 27.37
N ALA A 193 -6.45 14.39 26.91
CA ALA A 193 -7.27 13.21 26.67
C ALA A 193 -7.84 12.67 27.99
N PHE A 194 -7.03 12.65 29.06
CA PHE A 194 -7.52 12.34 30.40
C PHE A 194 -8.59 13.35 30.84
N PHE A 195 -8.36 14.65 30.63
CA PHE A 195 -9.31 15.70 30.99
C PHE A 195 -10.67 15.49 30.31
N PHE A 196 -10.70 15.29 28.99
CA PHE A 196 -11.94 15.02 28.25
C PHE A 196 -12.59 13.69 28.64
N ALA A 197 -11.80 12.66 28.93
CA ALA A 197 -12.31 11.39 29.47
C ALA A 197 -12.95 11.55 30.85
N THR A 198 -12.45 12.44 31.70
CA THR A 198 -13.08 12.75 32.99
C THR A 198 -14.29 13.67 32.81
N GLN A 199 -14.35 14.44 31.72
CA GLN A 199 -15.47 15.33 31.42
C GLN A 199 -16.75 14.57 31.02
N GLY A 200 -16.62 13.47 30.28
CA GLY A 200 -17.74 12.63 29.87
C GLY A 200 -18.33 11.81 31.04
N ARG A 201 -19.66 11.69 31.11
CA ARG A 201 -20.33 10.86 32.12
C ARG A 201 -20.49 9.41 31.67
N ASP A 202 -20.85 9.19 30.41
CA ASP A 202 -21.00 7.88 29.78
C ASP A 202 -19.73 7.40 29.07
N ASN A 203 -19.64 6.10 28.75
CA ASN A 203 -18.45 5.54 28.10
C ASN A 203 -18.24 6.02 26.66
N THR A 204 -19.30 6.31 25.91
CA THR A 204 -19.20 6.73 24.50
C THR A 204 -18.53 8.10 24.42
N SER A 205 -18.95 9.06 25.24
CA SER A 205 -18.33 10.38 25.31
C SER A 205 -16.86 10.32 25.72
N LYS A 206 -16.53 9.43 26.66
CA LYS A 206 -15.13 9.20 27.09
C LYS A 206 -14.28 8.65 25.95
N ILE A 207 -14.77 7.62 25.26
CA ILE A 207 -14.11 7.02 24.11
C ILE A 207 -13.84 8.10 23.07
N TYR A 208 -14.86 8.86 22.67
CA TYR A 208 -14.73 9.86 21.61
C TYR A 208 -13.77 11.00 21.99
N GLY A 209 -13.88 11.53 23.22
CA GLY A 209 -13.00 12.59 23.72
C GLY A 209 -11.53 12.17 23.76
N ILE A 210 -11.26 10.91 24.15
CA ILE A 210 -9.92 10.33 24.05
C ILE A 210 -9.50 10.20 22.59
N TRP A 211 -10.34 9.58 21.77
CA TRP A 211 -9.99 9.16 20.41
C TRP A 211 -9.59 10.36 19.55
N VAL A 212 -10.31 11.47 19.64
CA VAL A 212 -10.00 12.72 18.93
C VAL A 212 -8.64 13.28 19.34
N VAL A 213 -8.38 13.41 20.64
CA VAL A 213 -7.16 14.05 21.17
C VAL A 213 -5.92 13.20 20.89
N ILE A 214 -6.01 11.88 21.06
CA ILE A 214 -4.89 10.97 20.80
C ILE A 214 -4.59 10.87 19.30
N THR A 215 -5.63 10.91 18.45
CA THR A 215 -5.47 10.93 16.99
C THR A 215 -4.71 12.18 16.54
N CYS A 216 -5.06 13.37 17.04
CA CYS A 216 -4.39 14.61 16.67
C CYS A 216 -2.88 14.57 16.91
N PHE A 217 -2.43 14.17 18.10
CA PHE A 217 -0.99 14.18 18.41
C PHE A 217 -0.23 13.10 17.63
N THR A 218 -0.88 11.95 17.39
CA THR A 218 -0.27 10.85 16.65
C THR A 218 -0.08 11.23 15.20
N ALA A 219 -1.09 11.86 14.58
CA ALA A 219 -1.00 12.37 13.21
C ALA A 219 0.07 13.47 13.05
N MET A 220 0.29 14.28 14.10
CA MET A 220 1.35 15.29 14.13
C MET A 220 2.76 14.72 14.38
N GLY A 221 2.89 13.40 14.61
CA GLY A 221 4.19 12.74 14.78
C GLY A 221 4.90 13.10 16.09
N TYR A 222 4.15 13.42 17.15
CA TYR A 222 4.70 13.63 18.49
C TYR A 222 5.17 12.31 19.14
N GLN A 223 6.09 12.42 20.09
CA GLN A 223 6.90 11.29 20.57
C GLN A 223 6.42 10.82 21.94
N HIS A 224 5.71 9.69 21.98
CA HIS A 224 5.29 9.07 23.23
C HIS A 224 6.44 8.26 23.87
N SER A 225 6.74 8.52 25.15
CA SER A 225 7.86 7.88 25.87
C SER A 225 7.71 6.37 25.98
N ILE A 226 6.53 5.88 26.40
CA ILE A 226 6.27 4.45 26.64
C ILE A 226 6.15 3.65 25.33
N ALA A 227 5.34 4.07 24.37
CA ALA A 227 5.09 3.34 23.11
C ALA A 227 6.37 3.00 22.31
N LYS A 228 7.44 3.80 22.45
CA LYS A 228 8.75 3.51 21.83
C LYS A 228 9.38 2.20 22.31
N TYR A 229 9.09 1.77 23.54
CA TYR A 229 9.60 0.52 24.10
C TYR A 229 8.94 -0.73 23.51
N PHE A 230 7.86 -0.59 22.75
CA PHE A 230 7.36 -1.64 21.87
C PHE A 230 7.95 -1.51 20.46
N LEU A 231 7.86 -0.32 19.87
CA LEU A 231 8.20 -0.08 18.47
C LEU A 231 9.67 -0.37 18.14
N VAL A 232 10.60 0.16 18.94
CA VAL A 232 12.04 0.07 18.66
C VAL A 232 12.57 -1.36 18.80
N PRO A 233 12.24 -2.14 19.86
CA PRO A 233 12.63 -3.53 19.96
C PRO A 233 12.10 -4.41 18.82
N ILE A 234 10.82 -4.28 18.45
CA ILE A 234 10.24 -5.04 17.31
C ILE A 234 11.00 -4.76 16.02
N ALA A 235 11.24 -3.49 15.70
CA ALA A 235 12.01 -3.11 14.50
C ALA A 235 13.42 -3.71 14.51
N LYS A 236 14.11 -3.65 15.66
CA LYS A 236 15.45 -4.22 15.82
C LYS A 236 15.47 -5.74 15.65
N TRP A 237 14.51 -6.45 16.24
CA TRP A 237 14.43 -7.91 16.12
C TRP A 237 14.09 -8.34 14.70
N ARG A 238 13.04 -7.77 14.08
CA ARG A 238 12.70 -8.09 12.69
C ARG A 238 13.82 -7.76 11.70
N ARG A 239 14.54 -6.63 11.88
CA ARG A 239 15.74 -6.33 11.08
C ARG A 239 16.84 -7.39 11.22
N ARG A 240 17.05 -7.92 12.43
CA ARG A 240 18.00 -9.00 12.68
C ARG A 240 17.53 -10.33 12.09
N SER A 241 16.24 -10.66 12.18
CA SER A 241 15.68 -11.88 11.58
C SER A 241 15.82 -11.84 10.06
N VAL A 242 15.53 -10.70 9.43
CA VAL A 242 15.78 -10.48 7.99
C VAL A 242 17.26 -10.61 7.62
N ALA A 243 18.18 -10.17 8.49
CA ALA A 243 19.62 -10.28 8.27
C ALA A 243 20.23 -11.65 8.63
N ALA A 244 19.54 -12.47 9.43
CA ALA A 244 20.07 -13.71 10.01
C ALA A 244 19.56 -14.98 9.32
N THR A 245 18.61 -14.88 8.39
CA THR A 245 18.19 -16.01 7.55
C THR A 245 19.16 -16.17 6.38
N PRO A 246 20.00 -17.24 6.35
CA PRO A 246 20.73 -17.60 5.13
C PRO A 246 19.71 -18.10 4.12
N ALA A 247 19.89 -17.74 2.85
CA ALA A 247 19.02 -18.17 1.76
C ALA A 247 18.99 -19.72 1.63
N ALA A 248 17.90 -20.36 2.06
CA ALA A 248 17.41 -21.72 1.72
C ALA A 248 16.25 -22.09 2.70
N ASN A 249 15.04 -22.55 2.36
CA ASN A 249 14.43 -23.11 1.16
C ASN A 249 12.93 -22.72 1.09
N THR A 250 12.48 -22.43 -0.12
CA THR A 250 11.15 -22.03 -0.60
C THR A 250 10.22 -23.24 -0.84
N PRO A 251 8.87 -23.12 -0.88
CA PRO A 251 8.11 -23.63 -2.02
C PRO A 251 8.13 -22.52 -3.09
N PRO A 252 8.50 -22.83 -4.33
CA PRO A 252 9.25 -21.93 -5.19
C PRO A 252 8.51 -20.61 -5.42
N ALA A 253 8.94 -19.54 -4.73
CA ALA A 253 9.38 -18.40 -5.52
C ALA A 253 10.42 -19.01 -6.45
N ALA A 254 10.09 -19.11 -7.73
CA ALA A 254 11.11 -19.38 -8.71
C ALA A 254 12.26 -18.45 -8.33
N THR A 255 13.43 -19.03 -8.08
CA THR A 255 14.67 -18.33 -8.33
C THR A 255 14.53 -17.86 -9.77
N ALA A 256 13.93 -16.69 -9.99
CA ALA A 256 14.29 -15.88 -11.12
C ALA A 256 15.68 -15.40 -10.75
N ASP A 257 16.60 -16.34 -10.90
CA ASP A 257 18.01 -16.12 -11.05
C ASP A 257 18.00 -15.20 -12.30
N PHE A 258 18.17 -13.90 -12.07
CA PHE A 258 18.05 -12.90 -13.11
C PHE A 258 19.39 -12.80 -13.82
N GLN A 259 19.34 -12.75 -15.14
CA GLN A 259 20.55 -12.75 -15.96
C GLN A 259 21.45 -11.56 -15.63
N ARG A 260 22.73 -11.85 -15.45
CA ARG A 260 23.80 -10.86 -15.36
C ARG A 260 24.89 -11.13 -16.38
N ARG A 261 25.52 -10.05 -16.85
CA ARG A 261 26.73 -10.10 -17.66
C ARG A 261 27.76 -9.15 -17.07
N ASP A 262 29.03 -9.46 -17.31
CA ASP A 262 30.11 -8.52 -17.06
C ASP A 262 29.91 -7.32 -17.99
N ALA A 263 29.33 -6.25 -17.44
CA ALA A 263 29.28 -4.98 -18.12
C ALA A 263 30.68 -4.37 -18.00
N GLY A 264 31.42 -4.32 -19.11
CA GLY A 264 32.64 -3.53 -19.18
C GLY A 264 32.33 -2.09 -18.74
N THR A 265 33.17 -1.52 -17.89
CA THR A 265 33.02 -0.15 -17.39
C THR A 265 33.32 0.92 -18.45
N ASP A 266 33.91 0.52 -19.58
CA ASP A 266 34.28 1.41 -20.67
C ASP A 266 33.12 1.59 -21.64
N VAL A 267 32.32 2.62 -21.37
CA VAL A 267 31.37 3.17 -22.33
C VAL A 267 32.18 3.94 -23.39
N PRO A 268 32.02 3.66 -24.69
CA PRO A 268 32.82 4.31 -25.74
C PRO A 268 32.47 5.80 -25.90
N GLU A 269 33.31 6.56 -26.60
CA GLU A 269 33.03 8.00 -26.86
C GLU A 269 31.87 8.21 -27.85
N SER A 270 31.59 7.23 -28.71
CA SER A 270 30.49 7.25 -29.69
C SER A 270 29.89 5.86 -29.86
N GLN A 271 28.71 5.81 -30.48
CA GLN A 271 27.94 4.61 -30.72
C GLN A 271 27.34 4.55 -32.12
N LYS A 272 26.85 3.37 -32.49
CA LYS A 272 26.03 3.21 -33.69
C LYS A 272 24.56 3.48 -33.37
N ALA A 273 23.89 4.19 -34.25
CA ALA A 273 22.45 4.42 -34.20
C ALA A 273 21.83 4.34 -35.60
N LEU A 274 20.57 3.93 -35.67
CA LEU A 274 19.82 3.83 -36.91
C LEU A 274 18.83 4.99 -36.98
N LEU A 275 19.05 5.92 -37.90
CA LEU A 275 18.31 7.17 -38.00
C LEU A 275 17.38 7.20 -39.21
N LEU A 276 16.19 7.74 -39.02
CA LEU A 276 15.27 8.08 -40.10
C LEU A 276 15.37 9.58 -40.37
N HIS A 277 15.79 9.96 -41.58
CA HIS A 277 15.99 11.36 -41.96
C HIS A 277 14.74 12.01 -42.56
N ALA A 278 13.89 11.23 -43.24
CA ALA A 278 12.55 11.65 -43.62
C ALA A 278 11.56 10.47 -43.63
N VAL A 279 10.27 10.80 -43.61
CA VAL A 279 9.19 9.82 -43.74
C VAL A 279 9.26 9.18 -45.13
N ARG A 280 8.97 7.87 -45.22
CA ARG A 280 9.07 7.02 -46.43
C ARG A 280 10.48 6.86 -47.00
N GLU A 281 11.49 7.18 -46.20
CA GLU A 281 12.89 6.86 -46.52
C GLU A 281 13.36 5.65 -45.71
N PRO A 282 14.35 4.90 -46.22
CA PRO A 282 15.00 3.86 -45.44
C PRO A 282 15.76 4.49 -44.26
N TYR A 283 15.90 3.72 -43.18
CA TYR A 283 16.79 4.11 -42.11
C TYR A 283 18.26 4.11 -42.57
N VAL A 284 19.05 5.04 -42.03
CA VAL A 284 20.48 5.20 -42.28
C VAL A 284 21.25 4.84 -41.01
N LEU A 285 22.22 3.93 -41.14
CA LEU A 285 23.14 3.61 -40.04
C LEU A 285 24.17 4.73 -39.90
N LYS A 286 24.28 5.29 -38.70
CA LYS A 286 25.33 6.23 -38.32
C LYS A 286 26.28 5.55 -37.35
N ASP A 287 27.58 5.55 -37.66
CA ASP A 287 28.60 4.87 -36.86
C ASP A 287 29.19 5.75 -35.73
N ASP A 288 29.00 7.07 -35.81
CA ASP A 288 29.56 8.11 -34.93
C ASP A 288 28.45 8.94 -34.24
N HIS A 289 27.46 8.27 -33.66
CA HIS A 289 26.39 8.92 -32.91
C HIS A 289 26.77 9.11 -31.43
N ASP A 290 26.34 10.20 -30.80
CA ASP A 290 26.61 10.47 -29.40
C ASP A 290 25.88 9.46 -28.49
N ILE A 291 26.49 9.14 -27.35
CA ILE A 291 25.83 8.34 -26.31
C ILE A 291 24.94 9.26 -25.47
N PRO A 292 23.67 8.91 -25.25
CA PRO A 292 22.78 9.74 -24.47
C PRO A 292 23.22 9.81 -23.01
N SER A 293 23.16 11.01 -22.43
CA SER A 293 23.51 11.25 -21.03
C SER A 293 22.32 11.05 -20.09
N ILE A 294 22.62 10.56 -18.88
CA ILE A 294 21.67 10.52 -17.76
C ILE A 294 21.39 11.96 -17.31
N GLN A 295 20.11 12.31 -17.24
CA GLN A 295 19.64 13.63 -16.81
C GLN A 295 18.91 13.58 -15.47
N HIS A 296 18.34 12.43 -15.11
CA HIS A 296 17.58 12.26 -13.87
C HIS A 296 18.10 11.11 -13.02
N ASP A 297 17.91 11.19 -11.71
CA ASP A 297 18.40 10.20 -10.73
C ASP A 297 17.79 8.80 -10.86
N HIS A 298 16.63 8.70 -11.51
CA HIS A 298 15.93 7.45 -11.79
C HIS A 298 16.25 6.88 -13.19
N GLU A 299 17.01 7.61 -14.01
CA GLU A 299 17.46 7.15 -15.32
C GLU A 299 18.69 6.24 -15.18
N LEU A 300 18.82 5.31 -16.12
CA LEU A 300 19.92 4.36 -16.21
C LEU A 300 20.34 4.20 -17.68
N LEU A 301 21.60 3.83 -17.89
CA LEU A 301 22.16 3.59 -19.22
C LEU A 301 22.19 2.08 -19.50
N VAL A 302 21.61 1.67 -20.62
CA VAL A 302 21.52 0.27 -21.05
C VAL A 302 22.26 0.09 -22.37
N GLN A 303 23.17 -0.88 -22.41
CA GLN A 303 23.71 -1.40 -23.67
C GLN A 303 22.71 -2.36 -24.30
N VAL A 304 22.13 -1.96 -25.43
CA VAL A 304 21.14 -2.71 -26.19
C VAL A 304 21.79 -3.94 -26.84
N THR A 305 21.16 -5.10 -26.68
CA THR A 305 21.63 -6.36 -27.29
C THR A 305 20.62 -6.96 -28.25
N HIS A 306 19.33 -6.79 -27.97
CA HIS A 306 18.22 -7.30 -28.78
C HIS A 306 17.11 -6.26 -28.81
N ILE A 307 16.40 -6.19 -29.94
CA ILE A 307 15.33 -5.23 -30.14
C ILE A 307 14.07 -5.98 -30.56
N GLY A 308 12.97 -5.68 -29.89
CA GLY A 308 11.63 -6.12 -30.24
C GLY A 308 10.99 -5.22 -31.25
N LEU A 309 10.69 -5.76 -32.43
CA LEU A 309 9.97 -5.01 -33.45
C LEU A 309 8.48 -4.96 -33.13
N ASN A 310 7.95 -3.75 -33.04
CA ASN A 310 6.55 -3.46 -32.83
C ASN A 310 5.91 -2.89 -34.11
N PRO A 311 4.57 -2.92 -34.25
CA PRO A 311 3.91 -2.36 -35.43
C PRO A 311 4.24 -0.89 -35.68
N ILE A 312 4.55 -0.11 -34.63
CA ILE A 312 4.94 1.29 -34.79
C ILE A 312 6.29 1.46 -35.50
N ASP A 313 7.21 0.50 -35.39
CA ASP A 313 8.57 0.65 -35.91
C ASP A 313 8.61 0.67 -37.44
N TRP A 314 7.64 0.02 -38.09
CA TRP A 314 7.43 0.08 -39.54
C TRP A 314 6.34 1.09 -39.94
N LYS A 315 5.29 1.28 -39.12
CA LYS A 315 4.23 2.26 -39.44
C LYS A 315 4.70 3.70 -39.33
N ALA A 316 5.60 4.01 -38.40
CA ALA A 316 6.13 5.36 -38.23
C ALA A 316 6.79 5.88 -39.52
N PRO A 317 7.79 5.18 -40.10
CA PRO A 317 8.40 5.63 -41.35
C PRO A 317 7.43 5.61 -42.53
N ASP A 318 6.50 4.66 -42.65
CA ASP A 318 5.63 4.57 -43.83
C ASP A 318 4.48 5.59 -43.86
N PHE A 319 3.93 5.90 -42.68
CA PHE A 319 2.69 6.67 -42.53
C PHE A 319 2.83 7.98 -41.76
N ASN A 320 4.05 8.39 -41.40
CA ASN A 320 4.30 9.54 -40.52
C ASN A 320 3.60 9.42 -39.15
N PHE A 321 3.57 8.22 -38.59
CA PHE A 321 2.83 7.94 -37.37
C PHE A 321 3.74 8.04 -36.13
N GLY A 322 3.49 9.03 -35.27
CA GLY A 322 4.18 9.14 -33.98
C GLY A 322 5.65 9.59 -34.05
N ILE A 323 6.04 10.30 -35.10
CA ILE A 323 7.38 10.90 -35.25
C ILE A 323 7.36 12.33 -34.68
N PRO A 324 8.05 12.62 -33.56
CA PRO A 324 8.04 13.95 -32.96
C PRO A 324 8.99 14.94 -33.67
N SER A 325 10.10 14.45 -34.21
CA SER A 325 11.11 15.26 -34.91
C SER A 325 12.02 14.37 -35.76
N LEU A 326 12.70 14.98 -36.74
CA LEU A 326 13.71 14.34 -37.58
C LEU A 326 15.08 15.02 -37.34
N PRO A 327 16.21 14.30 -37.40
CA PRO A 327 16.30 12.86 -37.61
C PRO A 327 15.78 12.05 -36.41
N TYR A 328 15.12 10.93 -36.70
CA TYR A 328 14.35 10.15 -35.74
C TYR A 328 15.02 8.81 -35.42
N ILE A 329 15.10 8.45 -34.14
CA ILE A 329 15.55 7.12 -33.69
C ILE A 329 14.32 6.34 -33.23
N SER A 330 14.09 5.16 -33.83
CA SER A 330 12.93 4.31 -33.52
C SER A 330 13.26 3.17 -32.56
N GLY A 331 12.33 2.24 -32.37
CA GLY A 331 12.44 1.10 -31.47
C GLY A 331 11.83 1.42 -30.11
N ARG A 332 10.99 0.50 -29.63
CA ARG A 332 10.21 0.65 -28.38
C ARG A 332 10.51 -0.38 -27.32
N GLU A 333 11.06 -1.50 -27.75
CA GLU A 333 11.26 -2.61 -26.85
C GLU A 333 12.63 -3.19 -27.10
N LEU A 334 13.34 -3.46 -26.02
CA LEU A 334 14.68 -4.01 -26.10
C LEU A 334 14.99 -4.89 -24.90
N VAL A 335 15.99 -5.73 -25.10
CA VAL A 335 16.76 -6.34 -24.04
C VAL A 335 18.19 -5.82 -24.09
N GLY A 336 18.73 -5.46 -22.94
CA GLY A 336 20.09 -4.97 -22.83
C GLY A 336 20.68 -5.17 -21.45
N THR A 337 21.96 -4.80 -21.31
CA THR A 337 22.69 -4.90 -20.04
C THR A 337 22.90 -3.51 -19.47
N ILE A 338 22.61 -3.33 -18.18
CA ILE A 338 22.83 -2.05 -17.49
C ILE A 338 24.33 -1.77 -17.39
N THR A 339 24.78 -0.67 -17.96
CA THR A 339 26.17 -0.19 -17.83
C THR A 339 26.28 0.85 -16.72
N THR A 340 25.34 1.79 -16.67
CA THR A 340 25.25 2.78 -15.59
C THR A 340 23.91 2.64 -14.88
N PRO A 341 23.89 2.30 -13.57
CA PRO A 341 22.67 2.13 -12.81
C PRO A 341 22.08 3.49 -12.40
N PRO A 342 20.82 3.55 -11.96
CA PRO A 342 20.25 4.78 -11.43
C PRO A 342 20.94 5.19 -10.12
N THR A 343 21.00 6.48 -9.84
CA THR A 343 21.57 7.01 -8.58
C THR A 343 20.54 6.99 -7.44
N SER A 344 19.26 6.97 -7.76
CA SER A 344 18.16 6.77 -6.80
C SER A 344 18.14 5.31 -6.30
N PRO A 345 17.61 5.04 -5.09
CA PRO A 345 17.49 3.69 -4.56
C PRO A 345 16.75 2.75 -5.53
N SER A 346 17.45 1.73 -6.02
CA SER A 346 16.89 0.80 -7.01
C SER A 346 17.35 -0.64 -6.78
N ARG A 347 16.50 -1.57 -7.20
CA ARG A 347 16.82 -3.01 -7.26
C ARG A 347 17.74 -3.37 -8.42
N LEU A 348 17.91 -2.45 -9.37
CA LEU A 348 18.70 -2.63 -10.59
C LEU A 348 20.16 -2.26 -10.35
N ARG A 349 21.07 -3.04 -10.92
CA ARG A 349 22.52 -2.82 -10.78
C ARG A 349 23.22 -2.95 -12.12
N THR A 350 24.41 -2.40 -12.21
CA THR A 350 25.33 -2.67 -13.33
C THR A 350 25.45 -4.18 -13.57
N GLY A 351 25.42 -4.57 -14.83
CA GLY A 351 25.47 -5.96 -15.28
C GLY A 351 24.13 -6.68 -15.33
N ASP A 352 23.04 -6.15 -14.74
CA ASP A 352 21.71 -6.76 -14.89
C ASP A 352 21.29 -6.74 -16.37
N THR A 353 20.82 -7.89 -16.87
CA THR A 353 20.13 -7.97 -18.16
C THR A 353 18.66 -7.64 -17.94
N VAL A 354 18.15 -6.66 -18.69
CA VAL A 354 16.82 -6.07 -18.50
C VAL A 354 16.05 -5.98 -19.79
N ILE A 355 14.75 -6.24 -19.73
CA ILE A 355 13.75 -5.85 -20.72
C ILE A 355 13.36 -4.40 -20.42
N ILE A 356 13.38 -3.54 -21.43
CA ILE A 356 12.92 -2.15 -21.34
C ILE A 356 11.72 -1.97 -22.27
N PRO A 357 10.48 -1.97 -21.74
CA PRO A 357 9.31 -1.45 -22.45
C PRO A 357 9.36 0.09 -22.47
N SER A 358 9.96 0.66 -23.53
CA SER A 358 10.03 2.11 -23.72
C SER A 358 8.74 2.64 -24.34
N THR A 359 7.94 3.32 -23.54
CA THR A 359 6.70 4.01 -23.95
C THR A 359 6.88 5.53 -24.08
N ASP A 360 8.12 6.02 -23.98
CA ASP A 360 8.44 7.45 -24.00
C ASP A 360 8.76 7.93 -25.42
N TYR A 361 7.70 8.10 -26.22
CA TYR A 361 7.81 8.38 -27.66
C TYR A 361 8.51 9.69 -28.02
N ARG A 362 8.61 10.62 -27.06
CA ARG A 362 9.13 11.98 -27.29
C ARG A 362 10.60 12.13 -26.91
N ASP A 363 11.16 11.18 -26.16
CA ASP A 363 12.55 11.19 -25.75
C ASP A 363 13.38 10.19 -26.57
N LEU A 364 14.05 10.70 -27.61
CA LEU A 364 14.87 9.87 -28.51
C LEU A 364 16.05 9.20 -27.80
N ARG A 365 16.47 9.71 -26.63
CA ARG A 365 17.49 9.06 -25.79
C ARG A 365 17.05 7.68 -25.30
N LYS A 366 15.74 7.42 -25.29
CA LYS A 366 15.11 6.19 -24.79
C LYS A 366 14.68 5.21 -25.90
N ALA A 367 15.06 5.50 -27.14
CA ALA A 367 14.71 4.69 -28.31
C ALA A 367 15.64 3.48 -28.47
N ALA A 368 15.12 2.35 -28.95
CA ALA A 368 15.90 1.09 -28.97
C ALA A 368 16.88 0.95 -30.14
N PHE A 369 16.73 1.70 -31.23
CA PHE A 369 17.56 1.57 -32.44
C PHE A 369 18.92 2.28 -32.32
N GLN A 370 19.60 2.08 -31.19
CA GLN A 370 20.94 2.58 -30.86
C GLN A 370 21.63 1.63 -29.87
N HIS A 371 22.95 1.58 -29.84
CA HIS A 371 23.68 0.64 -28.97
C HIS A 371 23.55 0.94 -27.47
N TYR A 372 23.39 2.21 -27.10
CA TYR A 372 23.27 2.68 -25.72
C TYR A 372 22.08 3.61 -25.62
N THR A 373 21.14 3.26 -24.73
CA THR A 373 19.89 3.99 -24.54
C THR A 373 19.68 4.29 -23.07
N ILE A 374 19.01 5.41 -22.81
CA ILE A 374 18.48 5.73 -21.50
C ILE A 374 17.21 4.92 -21.26
N ALA A 375 17.01 4.47 -20.04
CA ALA A 375 15.74 3.93 -19.57
C ALA A 375 15.42 4.51 -18.20
N SER A 376 14.13 4.61 -17.87
CA SER A 376 13.71 4.91 -16.51
C SER A 376 13.70 3.61 -15.70
N SER A 377 14.23 3.64 -14.47
CA SER A 377 14.32 2.46 -13.60
C SER A 377 12.98 1.81 -13.28
N PHE A 378 11.89 2.58 -13.27
CA PHE A 378 10.52 2.08 -13.10
C PHE A 378 9.94 1.43 -14.37
N ASN A 379 10.57 1.62 -15.54
CA ASN A 379 10.23 0.98 -16.81
C ASN A 379 11.26 -0.09 -17.20
N ALA A 380 11.87 -0.76 -16.22
CA ALA A 380 12.87 -1.80 -16.45
C ALA A 380 12.53 -3.09 -15.71
N ILE A 381 12.57 -4.21 -16.43
CA ILE A 381 12.21 -5.55 -15.94
C ILE A 381 13.46 -6.42 -16.02
N ARG A 382 13.92 -6.98 -14.90
CA ARG A 382 15.07 -7.92 -14.93
C ARG A 382 14.67 -9.18 -15.68
N LEU A 383 15.52 -9.65 -16.58
CA LEU A 383 15.27 -10.82 -17.41
C LEU A 383 15.61 -12.11 -16.65
N PRO A 384 14.65 -13.03 -16.42
CA PRO A 384 14.94 -14.31 -15.76
C PRO A 384 15.86 -15.21 -16.61
N HIS A 385 16.66 -16.08 -15.98
CA HIS A 385 17.48 -17.07 -16.68
C HIS A 385 16.65 -18.06 -17.52
N SER A 386 15.38 -18.25 -17.20
CA SER A 386 14.45 -19.10 -17.97
C SER A 386 13.99 -18.49 -19.30
N ILE A 387 14.22 -17.20 -19.54
CA ILE A 387 13.79 -16.49 -20.75
C ILE A 387 15.02 -15.99 -21.51
N SER A 388 15.23 -16.45 -22.74
CA SER A 388 16.33 -15.97 -23.55
C SER A 388 16.18 -14.48 -23.92
N PRO A 389 17.29 -13.73 -24.16
CA PRO A 389 17.21 -12.33 -24.57
C PRO A 389 16.30 -12.05 -25.80
N PRO A 390 16.29 -12.88 -26.87
CA PRO A 390 15.33 -12.71 -27.97
C PRO A 390 13.87 -12.86 -27.52
N GLN A 391 13.57 -13.83 -26.65
CA GLN A 391 12.21 -13.99 -26.10
C GLN A 391 11.81 -12.82 -25.21
N GLY A 392 12.74 -12.32 -24.38
CA GLY A 392 12.49 -11.15 -23.54
C GLY A 392 12.19 -9.89 -24.34
N SER A 393 12.78 -9.75 -25.52
CA SER A 393 12.62 -8.58 -26.39
C SER A 393 11.24 -8.42 -27.02
N ILE A 394 10.31 -9.37 -26.86
CA ILE A 394 8.96 -9.30 -27.43
C ILE A 394 7.83 -9.29 -26.37
N LEU A 395 8.17 -9.18 -25.08
CA LEU A 395 7.23 -9.25 -23.96
C LEU A 395 6.81 -7.90 -23.38
N GLY A 396 7.66 -6.88 -23.46
CA GLY A 396 7.53 -5.61 -22.76
C GLY A 396 6.23 -4.86 -23.04
N VAL A 397 5.98 -4.47 -24.29
CA VAL A 397 4.77 -3.74 -24.70
C VAL A 397 3.53 -4.59 -24.49
N SER A 398 3.62 -5.91 -24.76
CA SER A 398 2.56 -6.86 -24.52
C SER A 398 2.12 -6.90 -23.05
N PHE A 399 3.10 -6.90 -22.15
CA PHE A 399 2.89 -6.87 -20.71
C PHE A 399 2.26 -5.56 -20.24
N VAL A 400 2.78 -4.42 -20.70
CA VAL A 400 2.22 -3.11 -20.33
C VAL A 400 0.76 -2.99 -20.79
N ALA A 401 0.45 -3.39 -22.02
CA ALA A 401 -0.92 -3.35 -22.54
C ALA A 401 -1.88 -4.22 -21.71
N ALA A 402 -1.48 -5.45 -21.38
CA ALA A 402 -2.28 -6.36 -20.57
C ALA A 402 -2.48 -5.85 -19.13
N ALA A 403 -1.43 -5.31 -18.51
CA ALA A 403 -1.49 -4.79 -17.16
C ALA A 403 -2.42 -3.57 -17.05
N LEU A 404 -2.35 -2.63 -17.99
CA LEU A 404 -3.23 -1.46 -18.00
C LEU A 404 -4.69 -1.85 -18.26
N ALA A 405 -4.94 -2.78 -19.18
CA ALA A 405 -6.28 -3.26 -19.48
C ALA A 405 -6.96 -3.91 -18.27
N LEU A 406 -6.28 -4.83 -17.58
CA LEU A 406 -6.83 -5.50 -16.40
C LEU A 406 -6.88 -4.57 -15.19
N GLY A 407 -5.85 -3.77 -14.98
CA GLY A 407 -5.70 -2.94 -13.78
C GLY A 407 -6.56 -1.70 -13.78
N ILE A 408 -6.49 -0.90 -14.85
CA ILE A 408 -7.20 0.39 -14.94
C ILE A 408 -8.59 0.17 -15.50
N ASN A 409 -8.71 -0.46 -16.67
CA ASN A 409 -9.99 -0.51 -17.38
C ASN A 409 -10.98 -1.52 -16.77
N MET A 410 -10.48 -2.57 -16.10
CA MET A 410 -11.33 -3.56 -15.41
C MET A 410 -11.26 -3.45 -13.88
N GLY A 411 -10.38 -2.61 -13.35
CA GLY A 411 -10.30 -2.30 -11.92
C GLY A 411 -9.77 -3.44 -11.06
N LEU A 412 -9.01 -4.37 -11.63
CA LEU A 412 -8.41 -5.45 -10.85
C LEU A 412 -7.15 -4.96 -10.12
N SER A 413 -7.00 -5.39 -8.88
CA SER A 413 -5.79 -5.14 -8.10
C SER A 413 -4.77 -6.25 -8.35
N PHE A 414 -3.52 -5.88 -8.66
CA PHE A 414 -2.41 -6.84 -8.75
C PHE A 414 -1.78 -7.13 -7.38
N GLU A 415 -2.34 -6.65 -6.27
CA GLU A 415 -1.79 -6.85 -4.92
C GLU A 415 -1.66 -8.33 -4.53
N SER A 416 -2.55 -9.18 -5.06
CA SER A 416 -2.49 -10.64 -4.88
C SER A 416 -1.35 -11.31 -5.66
N LEU A 417 -0.77 -10.63 -6.66
CA LEU A 417 0.26 -11.14 -7.56
C LEU A 417 1.61 -10.51 -7.23
N GLU A 418 2.47 -11.27 -6.57
CA GLU A 418 3.83 -10.82 -6.20
C GLU A 418 3.84 -9.45 -5.47
N SER A 419 2.78 -9.12 -4.72
CA SER A 419 2.60 -7.79 -4.10
C SER A 419 2.60 -6.64 -5.12
N GLY A 420 1.99 -6.86 -6.29
CA GLY A 420 1.84 -5.87 -7.35
C GLY A 420 0.94 -4.68 -6.98
N PRO A 421 0.87 -3.64 -7.83
CA PRO A 421 0.11 -2.43 -7.55
C PRO A 421 -1.39 -2.56 -7.85
N ASP A 422 -2.23 -1.76 -7.19
CA ASP A 422 -3.58 -1.44 -7.69
C ASP A 422 -3.48 -0.22 -8.63
N LEU A 423 -3.46 -0.46 -9.94
CA LEU A 423 -3.25 0.58 -10.95
C LEU A 423 -4.39 1.60 -11.00
N LEU A 424 -5.65 1.17 -10.85
CA LEU A 424 -6.80 2.06 -10.86
C LEU A 424 -6.74 3.04 -9.68
N ASN A 425 -6.45 2.53 -8.48
CA ASN A 425 -6.31 3.38 -7.30
C ASN A 425 -5.12 4.35 -7.42
N ILE A 426 -4.02 3.92 -8.04
CA ILE A 426 -2.91 4.82 -8.36
C ILE A 426 -3.37 5.93 -9.29
N VAL A 427 -4.02 5.61 -10.41
CA VAL A 427 -4.50 6.63 -11.38
C VAL A 427 -5.47 7.61 -10.73
N ARG A 428 -6.41 7.12 -9.91
CA ARG A 428 -7.37 7.95 -9.17
C ARG A 428 -6.75 8.83 -8.08
N SER A 429 -5.56 8.45 -7.58
CA SER A 429 -4.83 9.25 -6.60
C SER A 429 -4.03 10.41 -7.22
N ILE A 430 -3.91 10.44 -8.56
CA ILE A 430 -3.23 11.53 -9.27
C ILE A 430 -4.10 12.78 -9.20
N ASP A 431 -3.50 13.94 -8.88
CA ASP A 431 -4.17 15.23 -9.00
C ASP A 431 -4.74 15.39 -10.43
N ALA A 432 -6.06 15.55 -10.52
CA ALA A 432 -6.78 15.65 -11.78
C ALA A 432 -6.18 16.70 -12.73
N ASN A 433 -5.60 17.78 -12.19
CA ASN A 433 -4.97 18.84 -12.99
C ASN A 433 -3.66 18.39 -13.68
N ARG A 434 -3.06 17.29 -13.24
CA ARG A 434 -1.90 16.67 -13.88
C ARG A 434 -2.28 15.74 -15.03
N LEU A 435 -3.54 15.32 -15.10
CA LEU A 435 -4.06 14.53 -16.22
C LEU A 435 -4.47 15.49 -17.36
N PRO A 436 -4.08 15.18 -18.62
CA PRO A 436 -4.60 15.85 -19.79
C PRO A 436 -6.13 15.88 -19.76
N ALA A 437 -6.72 17.02 -20.10
CA ALA A 437 -8.16 17.25 -19.95
C ALA A 437 -9.01 16.26 -20.77
N ASP A 438 -8.48 15.77 -21.88
CA ASP A 438 -9.10 14.83 -22.82
C ASP A 438 -9.21 13.40 -22.29
N ILE A 439 -8.38 13.00 -21.31
CA ILE A 439 -8.40 11.65 -20.73
C ILE A 439 -8.78 11.64 -19.24
N ARG A 440 -9.02 12.82 -18.65
CA ARG A 440 -9.22 12.98 -17.21
C ARG A 440 -10.44 12.20 -16.72
N ASP A 441 -11.58 12.38 -17.36
CA ASP A 441 -12.82 11.70 -16.98
C ASP A 441 -12.70 10.19 -17.21
N GLU A 442 -12.01 9.78 -18.27
CA GLU A 442 -11.72 8.36 -18.54
C GLU A 442 -10.86 7.73 -17.41
N CYS A 443 -9.88 8.47 -16.92
CA CYS A 443 -8.96 8.00 -15.88
C CYS A 443 -9.57 8.00 -14.47
N LEU A 444 -10.46 8.96 -14.17
CA LEU A 444 -10.95 9.18 -12.80
C LEU A 444 -12.36 8.62 -12.59
N ASP A 445 -13.24 8.84 -13.56
CA ASP A 445 -14.70 8.71 -13.39
C ASP A 445 -15.33 7.61 -14.26
N ALA A 446 -14.59 6.97 -15.17
CA ALA A 446 -15.14 6.03 -16.14
C ALA A 446 -15.79 4.76 -15.56
N MET A 447 -15.42 4.34 -14.35
CA MET A 447 -15.83 3.04 -13.80
C MET A 447 -16.14 3.12 -12.30
N PRO A 448 -17.41 3.12 -11.88
CA PRO A 448 -17.80 3.03 -10.47
C PRO A 448 -17.19 1.81 -9.77
N ASP A 449 -16.95 1.89 -8.45
CA ASP A 449 -16.33 0.79 -7.69
C ASP A 449 -17.14 -0.52 -7.71
N GLU A 450 -18.46 -0.41 -7.92
CA GLU A 450 -19.39 -1.52 -8.04
C GLU A 450 -19.27 -2.28 -9.37
N GLU A 451 -18.73 -1.64 -10.42
CA GLU A 451 -18.50 -2.21 -11.75
C GLU A 451 -17.13 -2.87 -11.91
N ARG A 452 -16.28 -2.83 -10.87
CA ARG A 452 -14.96 -3.49 -10.89
C ARG A 452 -15.13 -5.00 -11.08
N ALA A 453 -14.26 -5.58 -11.92
CA ALA A 453 -14.19 -7.02 -12.08
C ALA A 453 -13.77 -7.70 -10.77
N LYS A 454 -14.37 -8.87 -10.51
CA LYS A 454 -14.18 -9.66 -9.29
C LYS A 454 -13.59 -11.03 -9.64
N LYS A 455 -13.09 -11.70 -8.61
CA LYS A 455 -12.67 -13.10 -8.72
C LYS A 455 -13.85 -13.93 -9.27
N ASP A 456 -13.53 -14.88 -10.15
CA ASP A 456 -14.46 -15.78 -10.82
C ASP A 456 -15.35 -15.15 -11.91
N ASP A 457 -15.21 -13.83 -12.18
CA ASP A 457 -15.81 -13.18 -13.33
C ASP A 457 -15.18 -13.65 -14.65
N PHE A 458 -15.94 -13.50 -15.74
CA PHE A 458 -15.51 -13.90 -17.08
C PHE A 458 -14.82 -12.75 -17.81
N LEU A 459 -13.62 -13.01 -18.33
CA LEU A 459 -12.91 -12.15 -19.27
C LEU A 459 -13.02 -12.72 -20.68
N VAL A 460 -13.68 -11.99 -21.57
CA VAL A 460 -13.79 -12.33 -22.99
C VAL A 460 -12.70 -11.60 -23.79
N VAL A 461 -11.80 -12.36 -24.43
CA VAL A 461 -10.66 -11.83 -25.18
C VAL A 461 -10.86 -12.05 -26.68
N TRP A 462 -11.20 -10.99 -27.41
CA TRP A 462 -11.23 -10.99 -28.87
C TRP A 462 -9.82 -10.94 -29.45
N GLY A 463 -9.57 -11.71 -30.52
CA GLY A 463 -8.21 -11.82 -31.07
C GLY A 463 -7.28 -12.63 -30.16
N GLY A 464 -7.82 -13.68 -29.55
CA GLY A 464 -7.21 -14.50 -28.50
C GLY A 464 -5.85 -15.13 -28.81
N SER A 465 -5.43 -15.12 -30.08
CA SER A 465 -4.17 -15.71 -30.54
C SER A 465 -2.97 -14.76 -30.59
N SER A 466 -3.16 -13.46 -30.36
CA SER A 466 -2.10 -12.43 -30.36
C SER A 466 -1.19 -12.50 -29.12
N THR A 467 0.01 -11.91 -29.18
CA THR A 467 0.95 -11.85 -28.03
C THR A 467 0.31 -11.14 -26.84
N CYS A 468 -0.33 -9.98 -27.06
CA CYS A 468 -1.04 -9.25 -26.03
C CYS A 468 -2.17 -10.07 -25.41
N ALA A 469 -2.92 -10.81 -26.24
CA ALA A 469 -3.95 -11.71 -25.73
C ALA A 469 -3.36 -12.82 -24.85
N HIS A 470 -2.23 -13.44 -25.23
CA HIS A 470 -1.59 -14.46 -24.38
C HIS A 470 -1.15 -13.89 -23.04
N THR A 471 -0.53 -12.71 -23.02
CA THR A 471 -0.12 -12.05 -21.77
C THR A 471 -1.34 -11.67 -20.92
N LEU A 472 -2.40 -11.13 -21.54
CA LEU A 472 -3.66 -10.78 -20.88
C LEU A 472 -4.34 -12.00 -20.26
N GLN A 473 -4.40 -13.13 -20.98
CA GLN A 473 -5.00 -14.36 -20.49
C GLN A 473 -4.24 -14.94 -19.29
N GLN A 474 -2.90 -14.94 -19.36
CA GLN A 474 -2.04 -15.40 -18.26
C GLN A 474 -2.21 -14.52 -17.02
N LEU A 475 -2.18 -13.19 -17.16
CA LEU A 475 -2.38 -12.27 -16.05
C LEU A 475 -3.80 -12.34 -15.48
N GLY A 476 -4.83 -12.40 -16.34
CA GLY A 476 -6.23 -12.51 -15.91
C GLY A 476 -6.48 -13.79 -15.12
N ARG A 477 -5.90 -14.92 -15.53
CA ARG A 477 -5.98 -16.18 -14.79
C ARG A 477 -5.29 -16.09 -13.43
N LEU A 478 -4.11 -15.47 -13.37
CA LEU A 478 -3.41 -15.25 -12.10
C LEU A 478 -4.27 -14.42 -11.14
N LEU A 479 -5.02 -13.45 -11.65
CA LEU A 479 -6.00 -12.64 -10.89
C LEU A 479 -7.31 -13.37 -10.55
N GLY A 480 -7.47 -14.63 -10.97
CA GLY A 480 -8.63 -15.46 -10.67
C GLY A 480 -9.83 -15.22 -11.59
N LEU A 481 -9.63 -14.64 -12.77
CA LEU A 481 -10.68 -14.55 -13.81
C LEU A 481 -10.80 -15.86 -14.59
N LYS A 482 -11.99 -16.11 -15.13
CA LYS A 482 -12.27 -17.17 -16.10
C LYS A 482 -12.11 -16.62 -17.51
N ILE A 483 -11.34 -17.32 -18.34
CA ILE A 483 -10.91 -16.83 -19.64
C ILE A 483 -11.75 -17.45 -20.76
N ILE A 484 -12.49 -16.62 -21.48
CA ILE A 484 -13.09 -16.97 -22.77
C ILE A 484 -12.25 -16.33 -23.86
N SER A 485 -11.63 -17.15 -24.70
CA SER A 485 -10.80 -16.66 -25.81
C SER A 485 -11.54 -16.82 -27.12
N VAL A 486 -11.65 -15.74 -27.90
CA VAL A 486 -12.24 -15.75 -29.23
C VAL A 486 -11.13 -15.67 -30.27
N ALA A 487 -10.92 -16.76 -31.00
CA ALA A 487 -9.88 -16.88 -32.01
C ALA A 487 -10.31 -17.87 -33.12
N ASP A 488 -9.64 -17.82 -34.26
CA ASP A 488 -9.78 -18.87 -35.29
C ASP A 488 -9.33 -20.22 -34.70
N ALA A 489 -10.29 -21.10 -34.41
CA ALA A 489 -9.99 -22.36 -33.74
C ALA A 489 -9.29 -23.34 -34.70
N GLY A 490 -9.57 -23.27 -35.99
CA GLY A 490 -8.87 -24.05 -37.02
C GLY A 490 -7.39 -23.71 -37.11
N LYS A 491 -7.05 -22.42 -37.04
CA LYS A 491 -5.66 -21.93 -37.16
C LYS A 491 -4.88 -21.99 -35.85
N HIS A 492 -5.52 -21.71 -34.73
CA HIS A 492 -4.83 -21.50 -33.45
C HIS A 492 -5.25 -22.45 -32.33
N GLY A 493 -6.38 -23.16 -32.48
CA GLY A 493 -7.00 -23.94 -31.42
C GLY A 493 -6.10 -25.05 -30.88
N LEU A 494 -5.41 -25.80 -31.74
CA LEU A 494 -4.47 -26.84 -31.29
C LEU A 494 -3.34 -26.28 -30.41
N ARG A 495 -2.75 -25.14 -30.81
CA ARG A 495 -1.67 -24.50 -30.03
C ARG A 495 -2.18 -23.96 -28.70
N MET A 496 -3.34 -23.32 -28.70
CA MET A 496 -3.91 -22.70 -27.51
C MET A 496 -4.40 -23.77 -26.53
N MET A 497 -5.12 -24.78 -27.00
CA MET A 497 -5.62 -25.88 -26.15
C MET A 497 -4.52 -26.88 -25.77
N GLY A 498 -3.47 -27.03 -26.57
CA GLY A 498 -2.38 -27.99 -26.32
C GLY A 498 -1.34 -27.53 -25.30
N ARG A 499 -1.40 -26.27 -24.84
CA ARG A 499 -0.45 -25.68 -23.90
C ARG A 499 -1.16 -25.18 -22.66
N ASP A 500 -0.81 -25.71 -21.49
CA ASP A 500 -1.48 -25.35 -20.24
C ASP A 500 -1.31 -23.85 -19.88
N ASP A 501 -0.22 -23.22 -20.32
CA ASP A 501 0.05 -21.79 -20.11
C ASP A 501 -0.76 -20.88 -21.04
N LEU A 502 -1.32 -21.41 -22.13
CA LEU A 502 -2.12 -20.65 -23.11
C LEU A 502 -3.58 -21.11 -23.19
N ARG A 503 -3.94 -22.23 -22.55
CA ARG A 503 -5.27 -22.83 -22.64
C ARG A 503 -6.30 -21.91 -21.99
N PRO A 504 -7.32 -21.41 -22.69
CA PRO A 504 -8.44 -20.69 -22.06
C PRO A 504 -9.42 -21.66 -21.40
N ASP A 505 -10.28 -21.17 -20.52
CA ASP A 505 -11.38 -21.95 -19.93
C ASP A 505 -12.43 -22.32 -20.98
N LEU A 506 -12.63 -21.43 -21.96
CA LEU A 506 -13.42 -21.68 -23.16
C LEU A 506 -12.74 -21.05 -24.39
N LEU A 507 -12.57 -21.84 -25.44
CA LEU A 507 -12.19 -21.34 -26.77
C LEU A 507 -13.45 -21.26 -27.64
N VAL A 508 -13.75 -20.07 -28.15
CA VAL A 508 -14.84 -19.83 -29.10
C VAL A 508 -14.25 -19.50 -30.46
N ASP A 509 -14.79 -20.12 -31.51
CA ASP A 509 -14.34 -19.83 -32.87
C ASP A 509 -14.80 -18.42 -33.28
N ALA A 510 -13.86 -17.62 -33.79
CA ALA A 510 -14.13 -16.26 -34.24
C ALA A 510 -15.14 -16.16 -35.39
N HIS A 511 -15.40 -17.26 -36.11
CA HIS A 511 -16.42 -17.33 -37.17
C HIS A 511 -17.84 -17.62 -36.65
N ASP A 512 -18.02 -17.84 -35.34
CA ASP A 512 -19.33 -17.97 -34.66
C ASP A 512 -19.41 -17.01 -33.44
N PRO A 513 -19.44 -15.69 -33.66
CA PRO A 513 -19.37 -14.68 -32.59
C PRO A 513 -20.60 -14.70 -31.67
N GLU A 514 -21.76 -15.13 -32.17
CA GLU A 514 -23.01 -15.25 -31.41
C GLU A 514 -22.88 -16.26 -30.25
N ARG A 515 -22.05 -17.29 -30.43
CA ARG A 515 -21.75 -18.24 -29.35
C ARG A 515 -20.94 -17.61 -28.22
N ALA A 516 -20.02 -16.69 -28.52
CA ALA A 516 -19.23 -16.01 -27.49
C ALA A 516 -20.12 -15.15 -26.58
N ILE A 517 -21.10 -14.45 -27.17
CA ILE A 517 -22.03 -13.58 -26.45
C ILE A 517 -22.95 -14.41 -25.54
N ARG A 518 -23.52 -15.51 -26.06
CA ARG A 518 -24.42 -16.38 -25.27
C ARG A 518 -23.74 -17.01 -24.06
N GLU A 519 -22.51 -17.50 -24.21
CA GLU A 519 -21.78 -18.16 -23.12
C GLU A 519 -21.27 -17.14 -22.08
N GLY A 520 -20.86 -15.94 -22.51
CA GLY A 520 -20.49 -14.84 -21.60
C GLY A 520 -21.64 -14.41 -20.68
N VAL A 521 -22.86 -14.28 -21.22
CA VAL A 521 -24.06 -13.89 -20.45
C VAL A 521 -24.50 -14.99 -19.49
N ARG A 522 -24.44 -16.27 -19.89
CA ARG A 522 -24.79 -17.41 -19.02
C ARG A 522 -23.82 -17.55 -17.83
N GLY A 523 -22.54 -17.27 -18.03
CA GLY A 523 -21.54 -17.30 -16.97
C GLY A 523 -21.81 -16.32 -15.82
N ALA A 524 -22.32 -15.12 -16.11
CA ALA A 524 -22.63 -14.09 -15.12
C ALA A 524 -23.88 -14.39 -14.27
N ALA A 525 -24.79 -15.25 -14.75
CA ALA A 525 -26.04 -15.56 -14.04
C ALA A 525 -25.88 -16.62 -12.93
N PHE A 526 -24.78 -17.39 -12.91
CA PHE A 526 -24.56 -18.44 -11.90
C PHE A 526 -23.94 -17.92 -10.58
N THR A 527 -23.37 -16.72 -10.55
CA THR A 527 -22.75 -16.12 -9.36
C THR A 527 -23.74 -15.38 -8.45
N SER A 528 -24.96 -15.07 -8.91
CA SER A 528 -25.97 -14.32 -8.14
C SER A 528 -26.90 -15.20 -7.27
N VAL A 529 -26.78 -16.52 -7.32
CA VAL A 529 -27.60 -17.43 -6.50
C VAL A 529 -26.68 -18.14 -5.50
N GLY A 530 -26.57 -17.56 -4.31
CA GLY A 530 -25.85 -18.15 -3.19
C GLY A 530 -26.40 -19.53 -2.85
N VAL A 531 -25.46 -20.43 -2.56
CA VAL A 531 -25.71 -21.81 -2.10
C VAL A 531 -26.37 -21.74 -0.73
N GLU A 532 -27.70 -21.80 -0.68
CA GLU A 532 -28.42 -22.31 0.48
C GLU A 532 -28.31 -23.83 0.47
N ASN A 533 -27.72 -24.37 1.54
CA ASN A 533 -27.73 -25.77 1.87
C ASN A 533 -29.18 -26.22 2.12
N GLU A 534 -29.73 -27.08 1.27
CA GLU A 534 -30.78 -28.00 1.68
C GLU A 534 -30.29 -29.44 1.65
N SER A 535 -30.20 -29.98 2.86
CA SER A 535 -30.07 -31.39 3.20
C SER A 535 -31.19 -32.21 2.57
N VAL A 536 -30.83 -33.19 1.73
CA VAL A 536 -31.76 -34.25 1.31
C VAL A 536 -31.88 -35.27 2.44
N GLY A 537 -32.80 -35.02 3.36
CA GLY A 537 -33.36 -36.00 4.30
C GLY A 537 -34.56 -36.70 3.65
N GLY A 538 -34.59 -38.03 3.70
CA GLY A 538 -35.62 -38.85 3.09
C GLY A 538 -37.02 -38.68 3.68
N GLY A 539 -38.03 -38.94 2.86
CA GLY A 539 -39.44 -39.01 3.25
C GLY A 539 -40.29 -39.53 2.09
N ARG A 540 -41.17 -40.47 2.39
CA ARG A 540 -41.85 -41.43 1.52
C ARG A 540 -43.29 -40.96 1.22
N GLU A 541 -43.91 -41.60 0.21
CA GLU A 541 -45.36 -41.63 -0.12
C GLU A 541 -45.91 -40.38 -0.86
N GLY A 542 -46.75 -40.45 -1.89
CA GLY A 542 -47.50 -41.53 -2.54
C GLY A 542 -48.75 -40.94 -3.21
N ARG A 543 -49.20 -41.56 -4.33
CA ARG A 543 -50.46 -41.32 -5.10
C ARG A 543 -50.47 -40.07 -6.01
N GLY A 544 -50.91 -40.10 -7.27
CA GLY A 544 -51.46 -41.17 -8.11
C GLY A 544 -52.13 -40.56 -9.36
N GLY A 545 -52.22 -41.36 -10.43
CA GLY A 545 -53.27 -41.29 -11.45
C GLY A 545 -53.12 -40.26 -12.58
N GLY A 546 -52.99 -40.76 -13.81
CA GLY A 546 -53.12 -40.00 -15.06
C GLY A 546 -52.27 -40.56 -16.17
#